data_AF-A0A496Z3I3-F1
#
_entry.id   AF-A0A496Z3I3-F1
#
_cell.length_a   1.000
_cell.length_b   1.000
_cell.length_c   1.000
_cell.angle_alpha   90.00
_cell.angle_beta   90.00
_cell.angle_gamma   90.00
#
_symmetry.space_group_name_H-M   'P 1'
#
loop_
_entity.id
_entity.type
_entity.pdbx_description
1 polymer ?
#
loop_
_entity_poly.entity_id
_entity_poly.type
_entity_poly.pdbx_seq_one_letter_code
_entity_poly.pdbx_strand_id
1 'polypeptide(L)'
;MDKVIIDTSAWIESFRPQCDRGLSNLVKNLIIKGNVLLPGIIKTELLRGTKNKREYNRLNDLLKGLIYLPAQGEFWERLSEFSFELFRKGVVVPLIDTYIALLCIENDASILHRDKHFDLIAQKSSLKVLF
;
A
#
# COMPACT_ATOMS: atom_id res chain seq x y z
N MET A 1 -16.77 -2.77 7.40
CA MET A 1 -16.22 -1.52 6.86
C MET A 1 -14.92 -1.89 6.17
N ASP A 2 -14.80 -1.59 4.88
CA ASP A 2 -13.71 -2.13 4.07
C ASP A 2 -12.42 -1.36 4.33
N LYS A 3 -11.38 -2.08 4.77
CA LYS A 3 -10.04 -1.55 5.02
C LYS A 3 -9.32 -1.37 3.68
N VAL A 4 -8.44 -0.38 3.62
CA VAL A 4 -7.66 -0.09 2.40
C VAL A 4 -6.19 0.14 2.76
N ILE A 5 -5.29 -0.45 2.00
CA ILE A 5 -3.89 -0.04 1.93
C ILE A 5 -3.73 0.82 0.68
N ILE A 6 -3.18 2.03 0.85
CA ILE A 6 -2.88 2.92 -0.26
C ILE A 6 -1.39 2.78 -0.55
N ASP A 7 -1.06 2.28 -1.74
CA ASP A 7 0.31 2.09 -2.18
C ASP A 7 1.04 3.44 -2.36
N THR A 8 2.37 3.42 -2.25
CA THR A 8 3.22 4.59 -2.46
C THR A 8 2.96 5.26 -3.82
N SER A 9 2.73 4.48 -4.88
CA SER A 9 2.40 5.03 -6.20
C SER A 9 1.11 5.86 -6.20
N ALA A 10 0.06 5.40 -5.52
CA ALA A 10 -1.20 6.14 -5.38
C ALA A 10 -1.08 7.36 -4.47
N TRP A 11 -0.32 7.26 -3.38
CA TRP A 11 -0.01 8.42 -2.53
C TRP A 11 0.70 9.53 -3.31
N ILE A 12 1.76 9.18 -4.05
CA ILE A 12 2.53 10.13 -4.85
C ILE A 12 1.63 10.80 -5.89
N GLU A 13 0.78 10.04 -6.57
CA GLU A 13 -0.19 10.60 -7.51
C GLU A 13 -1.15 11.56 -6.80
N SER A 14 -1.66 11.18 -5.62
CA SER A 14 -2.59 12.00 -4.83
C SER A 14 -2.00 13.34 -4.38
N PHE A 15 -0.68 13.43 -4.23
CA PHE A 15 0.03 14.65 -3.84
C PHE A 15 0.30 15.60 -5.00
N ARG A 16 0.10 15.18 -6.26
CA ARG A 16 0.33 16.05 -7.41
C ARG A 16 -0.71 17.18 -7.46
N PRO A 17 -0.32 18.42 -7.78
CA PRO A 17 -1.27 19.54 -7.92
C PRO A 17 -2.37 19.27 -8.95
N GLN A 18 -2.03 18.52 -10.01
CA GLN A 18 -2.92 18.18 -11.13
C GLN A 18 -3.57 16.80 -10.97
N CYS A 19 -3.58 16.24 -9.76
CA CYS A 19 -4.19 14.94 -9.49
C CYS A 19 -5.66 14.92 -9.93
N ASP A 20 -6.09 13.77 -10.47
CA ASP A 20 -7.48 13.51 -10.78
C ASP A 20 -8.37 13.75 -9.53
N ARG A 21 -9.48 14.47 -9.74
CA ARG A 21 -10.40 14.83 -8.64
C ARG A 21 -11.04 13.58 -8.02
N GLY A 22 -11.29 12.55 -8.82
CA GLY A 22 -11.81 11.26 -8.34
C GLY A 22 -10.85 10.63 -7.33
N LEU A 23 -9.59 10.46 -7.71
CA LEU A 23 -8.56 9.92 -6.82
C LEU A 23 -8.36 10.77 -5.56
N SER A 24 -8.25 12.10 -5.69
CA SER A 24 -8.07 12.99 -4.54
C SER A 24 -9.24 12.90 -3.54
N ASN A 25 -10.48 12.85 -4.04
CA ASN A 25 -11.66 12.72 -3.20
C ASN A 25 -11.76 11.33 -2.56
N LEU A 26 -11.41 10.27 -3.29
CA LEU A 26 -11.36 8.91 -2.77
C LEU A 26 -10.39 8.82 -1.59
N VAL A 27 -9.14 9.27 -1.76
CA VAL A 27 -8.12 9.26 -0.70
C VAL A 27 -8.59 10.03 0.53
N LYS A 28 -9.13 11.26 0.35
CA LYS A 28 -9.67 12.05 1.47
C LYS A 28 -10.78 11.30 2.21
N ASN A 29 -11.72 10.70 1.49
CA ASN A 29 -12.83 9.95 2.09
C ASN A 29 -12.33 8.72 2.87
N LEU A 30 -11.34 8.00 2.34
CA LEU A 30 -10.75 6.84 3.02
C LEU A 30 -10.07 7.25 4.34
N ILE A 31 -9.34 8.37 4.33
CA ILE A 31 -8.70 8.93 5.54
C ILE A 31 -9.77 9.34 6.57
N ILE A 32 -10.80 10.09 6.16
CA ILE A 32 -11.87 10.55 7.07
C ILE A 32 -12.62 9.39 7.70
N LYS A 33 -12.85 8.31 6.94
CA LYS A 33 -13.52 7.10 7.44
C LYS A 33 -12.65 6.28 8.40
N GLY A 34 -11.35 6.57 8.51
CA GLY A 34 -10.43 5.82 9.36
C GLY A 34 -10.13 4.41 8.85
N ASN A 35 -10.28 4.16 7.55
CA ASN A 35 -10.14 2.81 6.97
C ASN A 35 -8.75 2.54 6.37
N VAL A 36 -7.81 3.50 6.46
CA VAL A 36 -6.49 3.39 5.83
C VAL A 36 -5.51 2.70 6.78
N LEU A 37 -5.02 1.54 6.35
CA LEU A 37 -3.91 0.83 6.97
C LEU A 37 -2.60 1.34 6.37
N LEU A 38 -1.60 1.57 7.22
CA LEU A 38 -0.28 2.06 6.84
C LEU A 38 0.80 1.04 7.19
N PRO A 39 1.16 0.16 6.24
CA PRO A 39 2.36 -0.67 6.34
C PRO A 39 3.61 0.16 6.60
N GLY A 40 4.52 -0.38 7.42
CA GLY A 40 5.79 0.29 7.72
C GLY A 40 6.66 0.54 6.49
N ILE A 41 6.60 -0.33 5.48
CA ILE A 41 7.36 -0.14 4.24
C ILE A 41 6.86 1.06 3.42
N ILE A 42 5.54 1.21 3.27
CA ILE A 42 4.92 2.36 2.58
C ILE A 42 5.24 3.66 3.32
N LYS A 43 5.11 3.67 4.64
CA LYS A 43 5.54 4.81 5.47
C LYS A 43 7.00 5.16 5.20
N THR A 44 7.87 4.16 5.11
CA THR A 44 9.31 4.35 4.86
C THR A 44 9.57 4.95 3.49
N GLU A 45 8.90 4.46 2.44
CA GLU A 45 9.05 4.99 1.09
C GLU A 45 8.59 6.44 0.96
N LEU A 46 7.42 6.76 1.53
CA LEU A 46 6.88 8.13 1.55
C LEU A 46 7.83 9.10 2.25
N LEU A 47 8.33 8.71 3.42
CA LEU A 47 9.24 9.55 4.20
C LEU A 47 10.61 9.69 3.53
N ARG A 48 11.14 8.62 2.93
CA ARG A 48 12.38 8.64 2.13
C ARG A 48 12.27 9.57 0.92
N GLY A 49 11.09 9.70 0.33
CA GLY A 49 10.83 10.56 -0.83
C GLY A 49 10.77 12.06 -0.53
N THR A 50 10.84 12.48 0.73
CA THR A 50 10.81 13.91 1.11
C THR A 50 12.13 14.62 0.80
N LYS A 51 12.09 15.92 0.46
CA LYS A 51 13.29 16.64 -0.02
C LYS A 51 14.25 17.01 1.10
N ASN A 52 13.75 17.18 2.31
CA ASN A 52 14.52 17.65 3.46
C ASN A 52 13.86 17.22 4.78
N LYS A 53 14.58 17.42 5.89
CA LYS A 53 14.11 16.99 7.22
C LYS A 53 12.83 17.71 7.68
N ARG A 54 12.59 18.95 7.24
CA ARG A 54 11.36 19.70 7.57
C ARG A 54 10.14 19.04 6.92
N GLU A 55 10.22 18.69 5.63
CA GLU A 55 9.18 17.96 4.93
C GLU A 55 8.98 16.56 5.52
N TYR A 56 10.06 15.84 5.84
CA TYR A 56 10.02 14.55 6.53
C TYR A 56 9.19 14.63 7.81
N ASN A 57 9.51 15.57 8.70
CA ASN A 57 8.83 15.68 10.00
C ASN A 57 7.35 16.01 9.80
N ARG A 58 7.03 16.95 8.91
CA ARG A 58 5.65 17.31 8.58
C ARG A 58 4.86 16.11 8.06
N LEU A 59 5.41 15.34 7.11
CA LEU A 59 4.73 14.16 6.56
C LEU A 59 4.59 13.06 7.61
N ASN A 60 5.63 12.81 8.41
CA ASN A 60 5.58 11.82 9.49
C ASN A 60 4.50 12.15 10.51
N ASP A 61 4.32 13.43 10.86
CA ASP A 61 3.26 13.87 11.77
C ASP A 61 1.87 13.66 11.16
N LEU A 62 1.69 13.92 9.86
CA LEU A 62 0.42 13.63 9.17
C LEU A 62 0.10 12.12 9.15
N LEU A 63 1.11 11.28 8.92
CA LEU A 63 0.94 9.83 8.85
C LEU A 63 0.63 9.19 10.20
N LYS A 64 0.89 9.86 11.34
CA LYS A 64 0.52 9.37 12.68
C LYS A 64 -0.98 9.20 12.88
N GLY A 65 -1.81 9.87 12.07
CA GLY A 65 -3.27 9.72 12.12
C GLY A 65 -3.80 8.44 11.45
N LEU A 66 -2.95 7.67 10.76
CA LEU A 66 -3.35 6.44 10.08
C LEU A 66 -3.13 5.20 10.98
N ILE A 67 -3.83 4.11 10.68
CA ILE A 67 -3.70 2.85 11.43
C ILE A 67 -2.40 2.17 11.00
N TYR A 68 -1.38 2.20 11.87
CA TYR A 68 -0.10 1.53 11.59
C TYR A 68 -0.26 0.01 11.55
N LEU A 69 0.28 -0.61 10.50
CA LEU A 69 0.22 -2.06 10.30
C LEU A 69 1.64 -2.66 10.39
N PRO A 70 1.99 -3.33 11.51
CA PRO A 70 3.27 -4.01 11.65
C PRO A 70 3.26 -5.38 10.93
N ALA A 71 4.43 -5.81 10.45
CA ALA A 71 4.65 -7.22 10.12
C ALA A 71 4.89 -8.01 11.41
N GLN A 72 4.22 -9.15 11.57
CA GLN A 72 4.41 -10.06 12.70
C GLN A 72 5.54 -11.05 12.45
N GLY A 73 6.03 -11.76 13.48
CA GLY A 73 7.22 -12.62 13.39
C GLY A 73 7.15 -13.68 12.29
N GLU A 74 6.03 -14.40 12.19
CA GLU A 74 5.79 -15.45 11.19
C GLU A 74 5.45 -14.92 9.79
N PHE A 75 5.31 -13.60 9.63
CA PHE A 75 4.92 -13.00 8.36
C PHE A 75 5.89 -13.36 7.22
N TRP A 76 7.18 -13.48 7.53
CA TRP A 76 8.22 -13.76 6.53
C TRP A 76 8.12 -15.16 5.93
N GLU A 77 7.67 -16.14 6.70
CA GLU A 77 7.45 -17.51 6.23
C GLU A 77 6.30 -17.53 5.23
N ARG A 78 5.17 -16.90 5.59
CA ARG A 78 4.01 -16.73 4.70
C ARG A 78 4.35 -15.92 3.44
N LEU A 79 5.17 -14.87 3.57
CA LEU A 79 5.65 -14.08 2.44
C LEU A 79 6.49 -14.93 1.48
N SER A 80 7.37 -15.78 2.04
CA SER A 80 8.23 -16.65 1.22
C SER A 80 7.41 -17.65 0.42
N GLU A 81 6.40 -18.26 1.04
CA GLU A 81 5.47 -19.19 0.38
C GLU A 81 4.63 -18.48 -0.68
N PHE A 82 4.02 -17.34 -0.33
CA PHE A 82 3.21 -16.56 -1.27
C PHE A 82 4.02 -16.09 -2.48
N SER A 83 5.25 -15.60 -2.25
CA SER A 83 6.15 -15.19 -3.34
C SER A 83 6.58 -16.36 -4.21
N PHE A 84 6.85 -17.52 -3.61
CA PHE A 84 7.20 -18.74 -4.35
C PHE A 84 6.06 -19.18 -5.26
N GLU A 85 4.83 -19.18 -4.74
CA GLU A 85 3.65 -19.54 -5.52
C GLU A 85 3.40 -18.59 -6.69
N LEU A 86 3.46 -17.26 -6.45
CA LEU A 86 3.28 -16.26 -7.50
C LEU A 86 4.29 -16.45 -8.64
N PHE A 87 5.55 -16.71 -8.29
CA PHE A 87 6.60 -16.97 -9.27
C PHE A 87 6.28 -18.20 -10.13
N ARG A 88 5.80 -19.30 -9.52
CA ARG A 88 5.37 -20.51 -10.24
C ARG A 88 4.13 -20.31 -11.10
N LYS A 89 3.29 -19.33 -10.74
CA LYS A 89 2.14 -18.87 -11.54
C LYS A 89 2.53 -17.87 -12.64
N GLY A 90 3.83 -17.60 -12.83
CA GLY A 90 4.36 -16.71 -13.86
C GLY A 90 4.33 -15.22 -13.51
N VAL A 91 4.06 -14.86 -12.25
CA VAL A 91 4.05 -13.47 -11.78
C VAL A 91 5.41 -13.14 -11.20
N VAL A 92 6.14 -12.25 -11.89
CA VAL A 92 7.46 -11.76 -11.47
C VAL A 92 7.35 -10.28 -11.15
N VAL A 93 7.32 -9.95 -9.86
CA VAL A 93 7.14 -8.60 -9.33
C VAL A 93 8.11 -8.36 -8.16
N PRO A 94 8.42 -7.11 -7.80
CA PRO A 94 9.27 -6.79 -6.65
C PRO A 94 8.73 -7.40 -5.34
N LEU A 95 9.63 -7.87 -4.47
CA LEU A 95 9.26 -8.44 -3.17
C LEU A 95 8.50 -7.46 -2.27
N ILE A 96 8.72 -6.15 -2.42
CA ILE A 96 8.00 -5.12 -1.67
C ILE A 96 6.51 -5.11 -2.09
N ASP A 97 6.22 -5.22 -3.38
CA ASP A 97 4.83 -5.27 -3.86
C ASP A 97 4.16 -6.58 -3.46
N THR A 98 4.90 -7.69 -3.50
CA THR A 98 4.44 -8.98 -2.95
C THR A 98 4.15 -8.88 -1.44
N TYR A 99 5.01 -8.20 -0.68
CA TYR A 99 4.83 -7.94 0.75
C TYR A 99 3.56 -7.14 1.02
N ILE A 100 3.34 -6.05 0.27
CA ILE A 100 2.16 -5.20 0.42
C ILE A 100 0.91 -5.97 0.05
N ALA A 101 0.94 -6.76 -1.04
CA ALA A 101 -0.18 -7.58 -1.47
C ALA A 101 -0.57 -8.63 -0.42
N LEU A 102 0.42 -9.31 0.18
CA LEU A 102 0.14 -10.28 1.25
C LEU A 102 -0.48 -9.59 2.47
N LEU A 103 0.02 -8.42 2.87
CA LEU A 103 -0.59 -7.65 3.95
C LEU A 103 -2.04 -7.28 3.65
N CYS A 104 -2.36 -6.93 2.39
CA CYS A 104 -3.74 -6.67 1.99
C CYS A 104 -4.62 -7.90 2.20
N ILE A 105 -4.16 -9.06 1.72
CA ILE A 105 -4.89 -10.33 1.81
C ILE A 105 -5.12 -10.74 3.28
N GLU A 106 -4.07 -10.74 4.11
CA GLU A 106 -4.16 -11.16 5.52
C GLU A 106 -5.06 -10.23 6.37
N ASN A 107 -5.22 -8.97 5.96
CA ASN A 107 -6.00 -7.99 6.71
C ASN A 107 -7.40 -7.75 6.14
N ASP A 108 -7.80 -8.51 5.12
CA ASP A 108 -9.02 -8.30 4.33
C ASP A 108 -9.14 -6.84 3.86
N ALA A 109 -8.03 -6.29 3.39
CA ALA A 109 -7.93 -4.94 2.87
C ALA A 109 -7.82 -4.95 1.35
N SER A 110 -8.45 -3.96 0.71
CA SER A 110 -8.21 -3.70 -0.72
C SER A 110 -6.98 -2.82 -0.90
N ILE A 111 -6.36 -2.88 -2.07
CA ILE A 111 -5.24 -2.01 -2.43
C ILE A 111 -5.65 -0.94 -3.42
N LEU A 112 -5.32 0.33 -3.11
CA LEU A 112 -5.39 1.44 -4.05
C LEU A 112 -3.97 1.73 -4.57
N HIS A 113 -3.75 1.64 -5.89
CA HIS A 113 -2.42 1.76 -6.49
C HIS A 113 -2.43 2.45 -7.86
N ARG A 114 -1.24 2.74 -8.38
CA ARG A 114 -0.96 3.12 -9.77
C ARG A 114 0.17 2.28 -10.39
N ASP A 115 0.47 1.13 -9.78
CA ASP A 115 1.49 0.18 -10.23
C ASP A 115 0.88 -1.12 -10.77
N LYS A 116 1.19 -1.48 -12.01
CA LYS A 116 0.71 -2.71 -12.68
C LYS A 116 1.08 -4.01 -11.96
N HIS A 117 2.06 -3.98 -11.05
CA HIS A 117 2.44 -5.18 -10.29
C HIS A 117 1.27 -5.74 -9.49
N PHE A 118 0.45 -4.88 -8.89
CA PHE A 118 -0.71 -5.32 -8.10
C PHE A 118 -1.80 -5.92 -8.98
N ASP A 119 -1.97 -5.44 -10.21
CA ASP A 119 -2.87 -6.08 -11.19
C ASP A 119 -2.43 -7.49 -11.54
N LEU A 120 -1.12 -7.69 -11.76
CA LEU A 120 -0.55 -9.01 -12.05
C LEU A 120 -0.71 -9.97 -10.88
N ILE A 121 -0.53 -9.48 -9.65
CA ILE A 121 -0.75 -10.27 -8.43
C ILE A 121 -2.23 -10.63 -8.27
N ALA A 122 -3.14 -9.68 -8.47
CA ALA A 122 -4.59 -9.88 -8.33
C ALA A 122 -5.15 -10.90 -9.34
N GLN A 123 -4.57 -11.01 -10.54
CA GLN A 123 -4.94 -12.04 -11.51
C GLN A 123 -4.67 -13.48 -11.04
N LYS A 124 -3.80 -13.67 -10.05
CA LYS A 124 -3.31 -14.99 -9.60
C LYS A 124 -3.46 -15.23 -8.09
N SER A 125 -4.16 -14.35 -7.38
CA SER A 125 -4.35 -14.39 -5.92
C SER A 125 -5.74 -13.84 -5.53
N SER A 126 -6.01 -13.78 -4.23
CA SER A 126 -7.22 -13.16 -3.67
C SER A 126 -7.09 -11.65 -3.42
N LEU A 127 -6.00 -11.02 -3.88
CA LEU A 127 -5.80 -9.58 -3.71
C LEU A 127 -6.96 -8.79 -4.33
N LYS A 128 -7.58 -7.92 -3.53
CA LYS A 128 -8.66 -7.03 -3.98
C LYS A 128 -8.06 -5.69 -4.39
N VAL A 129 -8.26 -5.30 -5.65
CA VAL A 129 -7.86 -3.98 -6.15
C VAL A 129 -9.02 -3.01 -6.03
N LEU A 130 -8.77 -1.84 -5.46
CA LEU A 130 -9.70 -0.73 -5.37
C LEU A 130 -9.29 0.33 -6.39
N PHE A 131 -10.14 0.47 -7.42
CA PHE A 131 -10.12 1.52 -8.44
C PHE A 131 -9.04 1.36 -9.54
#